data_AF-A0AAD5UC96-F1
#
_entry.id   AF-A0AAD5UC96-F1
#
_cell.length_a   1.000
_cell.length_b   1.000
_cell.length_c   1.000
_cell.angle_alpha   90.00
_cell.angle_beta   90.00
_cell.angle_gamma   90.00
#
_symmetry.space_group_name_H-M   'P 1'
#
loop_
_entity.id
_entity.type
_entity.pdbx_description
1 polymer ?
#
loop_
_entity_poly.entity_id
_entity_poly.type
_entity_poly.pdbx_seq_one_letter_code
_entity_poly.pdbx_strand_id
1 'polypeptide(L)'
;MLENRSFDNVFGSLKMNGIPYIDGINGTEYNVLADASHTMYDITIQIYGLINNVKGKTPDMSGFGLDAALGTGQNLTLNQSLSTTFGYHTNKTFPVITSLAKEFAIIDDWFSSVPGPTYPNRHFLHCATALGRTDNDHDPQTGLPCKTVFDQLNEQRITWTAYNANSEGSTLFRYQSMQTSSNAAKIVPFQQFASDAKAGTLPKYSFIEPDLSKADYHPPSNSNGGEDFLRKVYNAVRSGPQWKNTLMLVTFDEHGILL
;
A
#
# COMPACT_ATOMS: atom_id res chain seq x y z
N MET A 1 2.96 4.48 -5.37
CA MET A 1 2.68 4.26 -3.93
C MET A 1 2.95 2.80 -3.62
N LEU A 2 3.84 2.49 -2.68
CA LEU A 2 4.11 1.15 -2.18
C LEU A 2 4.22 1.21 -0.65
N GLU A 3 3.87 0.15 0.08
CA GLU A 3 3.83 0.10 1.57
C GLU A 3 5.12 0.67 2.19
N ASN A 4 5.08 1.95 2.59
CA ASN A 4 6.22 2.74 3.06
C ASN A 4 7.48 2.64 2.18
N ARG A 5 7.29 2.41 0.88
CA ARG A 5 8.34 2.27 -0.14
C ARG A 5 8.04 3.17 -1.34
N SER A 6 9.07 3.83 -1.90
CA SER A 6 8.91 4.49 -3.20
C SER A 6 8.82 3.45 -4.30
N PHE A 7 8.27 3.89 -5.43
CA PHE A 7 8.30 3.13 -6.67
C PHE A 7 9.72 2.61 -6.99
N ASP A 8 10.72 3.49 -6.91
CA ASP A 8 12.13 3.16 -7.15
C ASP A 8 12.66 2.09 -6.20
N ASN A 9 12.16 2.06 -4.96
CA ASN A 9 12.57 1.08 -3.97
C ASN A 9 12.26 -0.37 -4.40
N VAL A 10 11.20 -0.62 -5.17
CA VAL A 10 10.81 -1.99 -5.57
C VAL A 10 11.00 -2.22 -7.07
N PHE A 11 10.65 -1.23 -7.90
CA PHE A 11 10.63 -1.35 -9.35
C PHE A 11 11.77 -0.62 -10.05
N GLY A 12 12.49 0.29 -9.38
CA GLY A 12 13.55 1.08 -10.01
C GLY A 12 14.61 0.20 -10.69
N SER A 13 14.95 -0.95 -10.10
CA SER A 13 15.93 -1.88 -10.68
C SER A 13 15.48 -2.52 -11.99
N LEU A 14 14.20 -2.45 -12.35
CA LEU A 14 13.69 -2.97 -13.61
C LEU A 14 14.24 -2.22 -14.83
N LYS A 15 14.53 -0.92 -14.69
CA LYS A 15 15.18 -0.12 -15.74
C LYS A 15 16.53 -0.70 -16.13
N MET A 16 17.36 -1.01 -15.14
CA MET A 16 18.66 -1.69 -15.34
C MET A 16 18.52 -3.13 -15.86
N ASN A 17 17.37 -3.77 -15.63
CA ASN A 17 17.11 -5.16 -16.00
C ASN A 17 16.27 -5.31 -17.28
N GLY A 18 16.35 -4.33 -18.18
CA GLY A 18 15.82 -4.43 -19.54
C GLY A 18 14.42 -3.87 -19.75
N ILE A 19 13.89 -3.06 -18.82
CA ILE A 19 12.63 -2.32 -18.99
C ILE A 19 12.91 -0.81 -19.02
N PRO A 20 13.47 -0.28 -20.13
CA PRO A 20 14.05 1.07 -20.17
C PRO A 20 13.03 2.21 -20.07
N TYR A 21 11.73 1.93 -20.21
CA TYR A 21 10.66 2.92 -20.09
C TYR A 21 10.23 3.17 -18.64
N ILE A 22 10.63 2.31 -17.70
CA ILE A 22 10.38 2.53 -16.28
C ILE A 22 11.21 3.73 -15.83
N ASP A 23 10.56 4.72 -15.21
CA ASP A 23 11.29 5.72 -14.45
C ASP A 23 11.90 5.06 -13.22
N GLY A 24 13.22 5.09 -13.14
CA GLY A 24 13.97 4.17 -12.28
C GLY A 24 15.46 4.46 -12.25
N ILE A 25 16.14 3.73 -11.39
CA ILE A 25 17.54 3.94 -11.03
C ILE A 25 18.54 3.49 -12.11
N ASN A 26 19.74 4.07 -12.08
CA ASN A 26 20.80 3.82 -13.06
C ASN A 26 22.02 3.05 -12.49
N GLY A 27 21.97 2.66 -11.22
CA GLY A 27 22.92 1.73 -10.60
C GLY A 27 24.01 2.40 -9.76
N THR A 28 23.92 3.71 -9.55
CA THR A 28 24.75 4.46 -8.61
C THR A 28 24.07 4.68 -7.25
N GLU A 29 22.76 4.51 -7.24
CA GLU A 29 21.89 4.50 -6.08
C GLU A 29 22.05 3.15 -5.37
N TYR A 30 21.93 3.06 -4.04
CA TYR A 30 21.86 1.81 -3.28
C TYR A 30 21.29 2.06 -1.89
N ASN A 31 20.66 1.04 -1.29
CA ASN A 31 20.63 0.75 0.15
C ASN A 31 19.55 -0.28 0.60
N VAL A 32 19.78 -0.85 1.80
CA VAL A 32 19.02 -1.79 2.62
C VAL A 32 18.28 -1.05 3.77
N LEU A 33 16.95 -1.14 3.81
CA LEU A 33 16.04 -0.79 4.94
C LEU A 33 16.03 0.65 5.48
N ALA A 34 14.91 1.36 5.28
CA ALA A 34 14.31 2.25 6.28
C ALA A 34 12.80 2.35 6.06
N ASP A 35 12.05 2.27 7.15
CA ASP A 35 10.67 2.74 7.24
C ASP A 35 10.75 4.19 7.75
N ALA A 36 10.40 5.18 6.92
CA ALA A 36 10.30 6.56 7.40
C ALA A 36 9.00 6.76 8.18
N SER A 37 8.93 7.78 9.03
CA SER A 37 7.69 8.05 9.77
C SER A 37 6.67 8.76 8.87
N HIS A 38 5.38 8.44 9.04
CA HIS A 38 4.29 8.94 8.18
C HIS A 38 3.32 9.88 8.89
N THR A 39 3.73 10.46 10.03
CA THR A 39 2.90 11.48 10.68
C THR A 39 2.94 12.79 9.88
N MET A 40 1.91 13.62 10.01
CA MET A 40 1.91 14.95 9.37
C MET A 40 3.11 15.82 9.78
N TYR A 41 3.63 15.62 10.99
CA TYR A 41 4.83 16.31 11.48
C TYR A 41 6.08 15.85 10.71
N ASP A 42 6.29 14.55 10.62
CA ASP A 42 7.45 13.94 9.94
C ASP A 42 7.44 14.23 8.44
N ILE A 43 6.26 14.17 7.81
CA ILE A 43 6.07 14.51 6.40
C ILE A 43 6.39 15.98 6.12
N THR A 44 6.09 16.86 7.08
CA THR A 44 6.48 18.27 6.98
C THR A 44 8.01 18.42 7.02
N ILE A 45 8.71 17.61 7.82
CA ILE A 45 10.18 17.57 7.82
C ILE A 45 10.69 17.06 6.47
N GLN A 46 10.15 15.95 5.98
CA GLN A 46 10.57 15.32 4.72
C GLN A 46 10.45 16.27 3.53
N ILE A 47 9.31 16.97 3.41
CA ILE A 47 9.02 17.88 2.28
C ILE A 47 9.91 19.13 2.30
N TYR A 48 10.20 19.68 3.48
CA TYR A 48 10.84 21.00 3.61
C TYR A 48 12.28 20.97 4.12
N GLY A 49 12.78 19.82 4.58
CA GLY A 49 14.11 19.72 5.21
C GLY A 49 14.22 20.43 6.56
N LEU A 50 13.10 20.77 7.20
CA LEU A 50 13.06 21.65 8.36
C LEU A 50 12.14 21.10 9.45
N ILE A 51 12.66 21.06 10.68
CA ILE A 51 11.91 20.63 11.87
C ILE A 51 10.82 21.66 12.26
N ASN A 52 11.05 22.95 11.98
CA ASN A 52 10.15 24.05 12.34
C ASN A 52 10.20 25.17 11.29
N ASN A 53 9.24 26.10 11.34
CA ASN A 53 9.21 27.34 10.54
C ASN A 53 9.13 27.14 9.01
N VAL A 54 8.31 26.18 8.56
CA VAL A 54 8.11 25.87 7.13
C VAL A 54 7.25 26.90 6.38
N LYS A 55 6.57 27.82 7.07
CA LYS A 55 5.68 28.79 6.44
C LYS A 55 6.44 29.69 5.46
N GLY A 56 6.03 29.68 4.20
CA GLY A 56 6.66 30.47 3.13
C GLY A 56 7.99 29.91 2.64
N LYS A 57 8.34 28.67 3.00
CA LYS A 57 9.48 27.95 2.44
C LYS A 57 9.06 27.20 1.18
N THR A 58 10.01 27.00 0.29
CA THR A 58 9.81 26.17 -0.91
C THR A 58 10.07 24.71 -0.53
N PRO A 59 9.17 23.77 -0.88
CA PRO A 59 9.43 22.35 -0.69
C PRO A 59 10.57 21.91 -1.62
N ASP A 60 11.57 21.22 -1.07
CA ASP A 60 12.74 20.73 -1.81
C ASP A 60 12.99 19.22 -1.62
N MET A 61 12.13 18.56 -0.84
CA MET A 61 12.20 17.12 -0.54
C MET A 61 13.52 16.68 0.11
N SER A 62 14.28 17.59 0.71
CA SER A 62 15.61 17.31 1.27
C SER A 62 15.58 16.65 2.64
N GLY A 63 14.40 16.53 3.26
CA GLY A 63 14.26 16.17 4.66
C GLY A 63 14.21 14.69 4.99
N PHE A 64 14.11 13.79 4.00
CA PHE A 64 13.95 12.36 4.28
C PHE A 64 15.10 11.78 5.12
N GLY A 65 16.34 12.17 4.85
CA GLY A 65 17.49 11.73 5.65
C GLY A 65 17.49 12.28 7.08
N LEU A 66 16.99 13.51 7.24
CA LEU A 66 16.84 14.15 8.56
C LEU A 66 15.73 13.46 9.35
N ASP A 67 14.58 13.23 8.73
CA ASP A 67 13.44 12.55 9.33
C ASP A 67 13.81 11.13 9.79
N ALA A 68 14.46 10.34 8.94
CA ALA A 68 14.94 9.01 9.31
C ALA A 68 15.94 9.02 10.48
N ALA A 69 16.80 10.04 10.58
CA ALA A 69 17.71 10.21 11.71
C ALA A 69 16.96 10.50 13.02
N LEU A 70 15.80 11.16 12.95
CA LEU A 70 14.96 11.48 14.10
C LEU A 70 14.03 10.32 14.48
N GLY A 71 13.46 9.62 13.50
CA GLY A 71 12.39 8.64 13.67
C GLY A 71 12.84 7.22 14.08
N THR A 72 14.07 6.80 13.77
CA THR A 72 14.52 5.43 14.04
C THR A 72 14.77 5.13 15.53
N GLY A 73 14.84 6.16 16.39
CA GLY A 73 15.28 6.02 17.79
C GLY A 73 16.73 5.53 17.93
N GLN A 74 17.44 5.33 16.81
CA GLN A 74 18.84 4.97 16.75
C GLN A 74 19.67 6.24 16.62
N ASN A 75 20.80 6.34 17.34
CA ASN A 75 21.76 7.44 17.17
C ASN A 75 22.53 7.28 15.86
N LEU A 76 21.83 7.37 14.72
CA LEU A 76 22.43 7.36 13.40
C LEU A 76 22.97 8.74 13.08
N THR A 77 24.19 8.80 12.56
CA THR A 77 24.70 10.01 11.88
C THR A 77 23.88 10.27 10.63
N LEU A 78 23.82 11.53 10.17
CA LEU A 78 23.12 11.88 8.92
C LEU A 78 23.56 11.00 7.74
N ASN A 79 24.85 10.67 7.64
CA ASN A 79 25.35 9.78 6.59
C ASN A 79 24.82 8.34 6.72
N GLN A 80 24.66 7.83 7.95
CA GLN A 80 24.05 6.53 8.20
C GLN A 80 22.54 6.56 7.91
N SER A 81 21.85 7.64 8.24
CA SER A 81 20.43 7.81 7.94
C SER A 81 20.16 7.96 6.45
N LEU A 82 20.94 8.80 5.74
CA LEU A 82 20.88 8.92 4.28
C LEU A 82 21.16 7.58 3.61
N SER A 83 22.18 6.87 4.11
CA SER A 83 22.46 5.49 3.75
C SER A 83 21.18 4.66 3.88
N THR A 84 20.59 4.50 5.08
CA THR A 84 19.39 3.66 5.32
C THR A 84 18.13 4.07 4.52
N THR A 85 18.01 5.33 4.11
CA THR A 85 16.77 5.93 3.59
C THR A 85 16.61 5.77 2.07
N PHE A 86 17.68 5.88 1.29
CA PHE A 86 17.62 6.00 -0.18
C PHE A 86 17.90 4.69 -0.93
N GLY A 87 17.28 3.60 -0.45
CA GLY A 87 17.55 2.24 -0.93
C GLY A 87 16.69 1.73 -2.08
N TYR A 88 17.10 0.61 -2.69
CA TYR A 88 16.27 -0.13 -3.65
C TYR A 88 16.50 -1.64 -3.56
N HIS A 89 15.50 -2.38 -4.03
CA HIS A 89 15.50 -3.83 -4.07
C HIS A 89 15.59 -4.36 -5.49
N THR A 90 16.14 -5.56 -5.59
CA THR A 90 16.22 -6.30 -6.86
C THR A 90 15.09 -7.31 -6.95
N ASN A 91 14.90 -7.86 -8.15
CA ASN A 91 14.03 -9.02 -8.38
C ASN A 91 14.35 -10.24 -7.49
N LYS A 92 15.52 -10.30 -6.83
CA LYS A 92 15.80 -11.34 -5.85
C LYS A 92 15.03 -11.16 -4.54
N THR A 93 14.75 -9.91 -4.16
CA THR A 93 14.01 -9.60 -2.92
C THR A 93 12.50 -9.56 -3.16
N PHE A 94 12.07 -9.09 -4.34
CA PHE A 94 10.66 -8.94 -4.72
C PHE A 94 10.31 -9.71 -6.01
N PRO A 95 10.56 -11.03 -6.07
CA PRO A 95 10.48 -11.80 -7.31
C PRO A 95 9.08 -11.83 -7.93
N VAL A 96 8.02 -11.94 -7.14
CA VAL A 96 6.62 -12.05 -7.56
C VAL A 96 6.15 -10.72 -8.14
N ILE A 97 6.18 -9.63 -7.35
CA ILE A 97 5.64 -8.35 -7.82
C ILE A 97 6.44 -7.80 -9.02
N THR A 98 7.76 -7.99 -9.05
CA THR A 98 8.59 -7.58 -10.20
C THR A 98 8.38 -8.46 -11.43
N SER A 99 8.07 -9.76 -11.26
CA SER A 99 7.66 -10.61 -12.39
C SER A 99 6.31 -10.21 -12.94
N LEU A 100 5.35 -9.84 -12.09
CA LEU A 100 4.06 -9.31 -12.54
C LEU A 100 4.24 -7.99 -13.30
N ALA A 101 5.08 -7.07 -12.80
CA ALA A 101 5.38 -5.82 -13.50
C ALA A 101 6.04 -6.02 -14.88
N LYS A 102 6.76 -7.12 -15.10
CA LYS A 102 7.36 -7.48 -16.40
C LYS A 102 6.35 -7.99 -17.42
N GLU A 103 5.31 -8.68 -16.95
CA GLU A 103 4.35 -9.37 -17.80
C GLU A 103 3.04 -8.60 -17.99
N PHE A 104 2.79 -7.59 -17.14
CA PHE A 104 1.56 -6.79 -17.10
C PHE A 104 1.85 -5.28 -17.06
N ALA A 105 0.78 -4.49 -17.02
CA ALA A 105 0.90 -3.04 -16.94
C ALA A 105 1.34 -2.59 -15.54
N ILE A 106 2.17 -1.55 -15.50
CA ILE A 106 2.54 -0.82 -14.30
C ILE A 106 2.12 0.64 -14.45
N ILE A 107 1.71 1.26 -13.34
CA ILE A 107 1.45 2.70 -13.26
C ILE A 107 2.55 3.29 -12.38
N ASP A 108 3.51 3.94 -13.01
CA ASP A 108 4.72 4.48 -12.38
C ASP A 108 4.53 5.90 -11.82
N ASP A 109 3.56 6.65 -12.32
CA ASP A 109 3.10 7.93 -11.73
C ASP A 109 1.85 7.77 -10.83
N TRP A 110 1.89 6.83 -9.88
CA TRP A 110 0.79 6.60 -8.93
C TRP A 110 1.11 7.11 -7.52
N PHE A 111 0.32 8.07 -7.04
CA PHE A 111 0.50 8.76 -5.75
C PHE A 111 -0.58 8.40 -4.72
N SER A 112 -0.29 8.58 -3.43
CA SER A 112 -1.32 8.59 -2.40
C SER A 112 -2.27 9.75 -2.64
N SER A 113 -3.46 9.63 -2.07
CA SER A 113 -4.38 10.78 -2.03
C SER A 113 -3.86 11.89 -1.11
N VAL A 114 -3.18 11.52 -0.01
CA VAL A 114 -2.47 12.46 0.86
C VAL A 114 -1.07 11.95 1.21
N PRO A 115 -0.06 12.84 1.30
CA PRO A 115 1.20 12.50 1.94
C PRO A 115 0.90 12.40 3.44
N GLY A 116 0.57 11.20 3.88
CA GLY A 116 0.04 10.90 5.20
C GLY A 116 -0.01 9.39 5.43
N PRO A 117 -0.49 8.98 6.60
CA PRO A 117 -0.43 7.59 6.99
C PRO A 117 -1.54 6.73 6.36
N THR A 118 -1.56 5.44 6.71
CA THR A 118 -2.40 4.35 6.18
C THR A 118 -3.87 4.77 6.10
N TYR A 119 -4.48 5.15 7.23
CA TYR A 119 -5.94 5.27 7.29
C TYR A 119 -6.51 6.43 6.49
N PRO A 120 -5.93 7.65 6.51
CA PRO A 120 -6.35 8.71 5.60
C PRO A 120 -6.40 8.25 4.14
N ASN A 121 -5.38 7.53 3.67
CA ASN A 121 -5.34 7.01 2.30
C ASN A 121 -6.33 5.87 2.05
N ARG A 122 -6.52 4.93 2.99
CA ARG A 122 -7.59 3.92 2.91
C ARG A 122 -8.98 4.55 2.89
N HIS A 123 -9.20 5.65 3.61
CA HIS A 123 -10.45 6.40 3.56
C HIS A 123 -10.67 7.01 2.17
N PHE A 124 -9.63 7.55 1.51
CA PHE A 124 -9.77 7.97 0.12
C PHE A 124 -10.07 6.80 -0.82
N LEU A 125 -9.40 5.64 -0.65
CA LEU A 125 -9.68 4.45 -1.45
C LEU A 125 -11.16 4.01 -1.35
N HIS A 126 -11.71 4.02 -0.14
CA HIS A 126 -13.06 3.53 0.09
C HIS A 126 -14.16 4.58 -0.05
N CYS A 127 -13.90 5.83 0.34
CA CYS A 127 -14.89 6.90 0.45
C CYS A 127 -14.61 8.13 -0.42
N ALA A 128 -13.49 8.15 -1.17
CA ALA A 128 -13.01 9.32 -1.92
C ALA A 128 -12.80 10.58 -1.07
N THR A 129 -12.72 10.43 0.26
CA THR A 129 -12.42 11.50 1.23
C THR A 129 -11.93 10.89 2.53
N ALA A 130 -11.00 11.57 3.20
CA ALA A 130 -10.59 11.25 4.57
C ALA A 130 -11.45 11.94 5.64
N LEU A 131 -12.48 12.72 5.28
CA LEU A 131 -13.29 13.52 6.23
C LEU A 131 -12.45 14.41 7.17
N GLY A 132 -11.30 14.87 6.71
CA GLY A 132 -10.36 15.68 7.49
C GLY A 132 -9.49 14.90 8.48
N ARG A 133 -9.50 13.56 8.45
CA ARG A 133 -8.55 12.72 9.21
C ARG A 133 -7.15 12.80 8.61
N THR A 134 -6.16 12.87 9.48
CA THR A 134 -4.75 13.06 9.14
C THR A 134 -3.81 12.10 9.85
N ASP A 135 -4.34 11.20 10.67
CA ASP A 135 -3.58 10.22 11.45
C ASP A 135 -4.26 8.84 11.41
N ASN A 136 -3.59 7.84 12.00
CA ASN A 136 -4.07 6.45 12.01
C ASN A 136 -5.07 6.13 13.13
N ASP A 137 -5.30 7.07 14.02
CA ASP A 137 -6.10 6.89 15.23
C ASP A 137 -7.42 7.66 15.08
N HIS A 138 -8.33 7.55 16.06
CA HIS A 138 -9.53 8.41 16.16
C HIS A 138 -10.73 8.10 15.27
N ASP A 139 -10.84 6.91 14.68
CA ASP A 139 -12.12 6.49 14.11
C ASP A 139 -13.15 6.25 15.22
N PRO A 140 -14.38 6.77 15.07
CA PRO A 140 -15.42 6.53 16.05
C PRO A 140 -15.74 5.03 16.10
N GLN A 141 -16.08 4.50 17.28
CA GLN A 141 -16.47 3.08 17.40
C GLN A 141 -17.65 2.72 16.47
N THR A 142 -18.51 3.69 16.16
CA THR A 142 -19.62 3.55 15.20
C THR A 142 -19.19 3.50 13.73
N GLY A 143 -17.89 3.62 13.45
CA GLY A 143 -17.31 3.72 12.11
C GLY A 143 -17.50 5.11 11.48
N LEU A 144 -16.67 5.44 10.48
CA LEU A 144 -16.77 6.69 9.75
C LEU A 144 -18.09 6.75 8.97
N PRO A 145 -18.84 7.86 9.06
CA PRO A 145 -20.10 8.07 8.36
C PRO A 145 -19.86 8.56 6.93
N CYS A 146 -19.07 7.83 6.13
CA CYS A 146 -18.85 8.13 4.71
C CYS A 146 -19.52 7.09 3.81
N LYS A 147 -19.93 7.53 2.61
CA LYS A 147 -20.46 6.64 1.59
C LYS A 147 -19.29 5.89 0.93
N THR A 148 -19.24 4.58 1.16
CA THR A 148 -18.16 3.74 0.63
C THR A 148 -18.43 3.31 -0.82
N VAL A 149 -17.40 2.83 -1.50
CA VAL A 149 -17.53 2.11 -2.77
C VAL A 149 -18.47 0.90 -2.64
N PHE A 150 -18.48 0.23 -1.49
CA PHE A 150 -19.38 -0.91 -1.23
C PHE A 150 -20.85 -0.50 -1.16
N ASP A 151 -21.13 0.70 -0.64
CA ASP A 151 -22.47 1.28 -0.65
C ASP A 151 -22.94 1.58 -2.07
N GLN A 152 -22.06 2.14 -2.90
CA GLN A 152 -22.33 2.35 -4.33
C GLN A 152 -22.61 1.02 -5.05
N LEU A 153 -21.81 -0.01 -4.78
CA LEU A 153 -22.02 -1.36 -5.36
C LEU A 153 -23.37 -1.94 -4.92
N ASN A 154 -23.75 -1.78 -3.66
CA ASN A 154 -25.05 -2.21 -3.15
C ASN A 154 -26.22 -1.50 -3.85
N GLU A 155 -26.16 -0.17 -3.98
CA GLU A 155 -27.18 0.64 -4.65
C GLU A 155 -27.37 0.22 -6.11
N GLN A 156 -26.28 -0.13 -6.80
CA GLN A 156 -26.29 -0.61 -8.18
C GLN A 156 -26.55 -2.12 -8.30
N ARG A 157 -26.75 -2.83 -7.18
CA ARG A 157 -26.92 -4.29 -7.12
C ARG A 157 -25.76 -5.06 -7.77
N ILE A 158 -24.55 -4.51 -7.68
CA ILE A 158 -23.33 -5.17 -8.14
C ILE A 158 -22.81 -6.05 -6.99
N THR A 159 -22.66 -7.34 -7.27
CA THR A 159 -22.16 -8.32 -6.30
C THR A 159 -20.74 -7.98 -5.88
N TRP A 160 -20.46 -8.06 -4.58
CA TRP A 160 -19.12 -7.89 -4.04
C TRP A 160 -18.88 -8.78 -2.83
N THR A 161 -17.60 -9.10 -2.61
CA THR A 161 -17.11 -9.86 -1.45
C THR A 161 -15.75 -9.32 -1.05
N ALA A 162 -15.53 -9.12 0.25
CA ALA A 162 -14.23 -8.81 0.81
C ALA A 162 -13.64 -10.09 1.43
N TYR A 163 -12.45 -10.48 0.97
CA TYR A 163 -11.74 -11.67 1.41
C TYR A 163 -10.63 -11.25 2.38
N ASN A 164 -10.85 -11.49 3.67
CA ASN A 164 -9.98 -11.03 4.74
C ASN A 164 -9.00 -12.12 5.18
N ALA A 165 -7.69 -11.87 5.04
CA ALA A 165 -6.63 -12.70 5.61
C ALA A 165 -6.12 -12.17 6.96
N ASN A 166 -6.50 -10.94 7.35
CA ASN A 166 -6.05 -10.32 8.58
C ASN A 166 -6.60 -11.02 9.82
N SER A 167 -5.69 -11.51 10.66
CA SER A 167 -6.05 -12.20 11.91
C SER A 167 -6.72 -11.28 12.94
N GLU A 168 -6.52 -9.96 12.81
CA GLU A 168 -7.14 -8.96 13.71
C GLU A 168 -8.54 -8.53 13.25
N GLY A 169 -9.02 -9.06 12.11
CA GLY A 169 -10.29 -8.72 11.51
C GLY A 169 -10.15 -7.75 10.33
N SER A 170 -11.26 -7.60 9.58
CA SER A 170 -11.29 -6.75 8.39
C SER A 170 -11.20 -5.28 8.78
N THR A 171 -10.35 -4.54 8.06
CA THR A 171 -10.22 -3.09 8.25
C THR A 171 -11.43 -2.31 7.75
N LEU A 172 -12.29 -2.96 6.95
CA LEU A 172 -13.54 -2.37 6.47
C LEU A 172 -14.52 -2.05 7.60
N PHE A 173 -14.43 -2.70 8.77
CA PHE A 173 -15.30 -2.38 9.91
C PHE A 173 -15.08 -0.98 10.49
N ARG A 174 -14.08 -0.24 9.99
CA ARG A 174 -13.92 1.19 10.27
C ARG A 174 -14.99 2.06 9.61
N TYR A 175 -15.72 1.57 8.61
CA TYR A 175 -16.79 2.34 7.98
C TYR A 175 -18.16 1.94 8.54
N GLN A 176 -18.99 2.94 8.87
CA GLN A 176 -20.28 2.72 9.54
C GLN A 176 -21.17 1.74 8.76
N SER A 177 -21.23 1.86 7.42
CA SER A 177 -22.06 0.98 6.59
C SER A 177 -21.57 -0.47 6.57
N MET A 178 -20.27 -0.71 6.78
CA MET A 178 -19.68 -2.05 6.78
C MET A 178 -19.96 -2.82 8.08
N GLN A 179 -20.33 -2.12 9.15
CA GLN A 179 -20.76 -2.73 10.42
C GLN A 179 -22.19 -3.28 10.37
N THR A 180 -22.97 -2.97 9.33
CA THR A 180 -24.33 -3.53 9.17
C THR A 180 -24.26 -5.04 8.91
N SER A 181 -25.21 -5.81 9.46
CA SER A 181 -25.22 -7.27 9.29
C SER A 181 -25.22 -7.71 7.82
N SER A 182 -25.84 -6.93 6.92
CA SER A 182 -25.87 -7.23 5.48
C SER A 182 -24.53 -7.05 4.78
N ASN A 183 -23.73 -6.06 5.18
CA ASN A 183 -22.39 -5.85 4.60
C ASN A 183 -21.35 -6.73 5.30
N ALA A 184 -21.43 -6.87 6.63
CA ALA A 184 -20.55 -7.75 7.40
C ALA A 184 -20.61 -9.21 6.91
N ALA A 185 -21.80 -9.70 6.49
CA ALA A 185 -21.97 -11.04 5.93
C ALA A 185 -21.26 -11.26 4.58
N LYS A 186 -20.80 -10.19 3.91
CA LYS A 186 -20.03 -10.26 2.64
C LYS A 186 -18.53 -10.13 2.87
N ILE A 187 -18.09 -9.99 4.12
CA ILE A 187 -16.70 -10.04 4.53
C ILE A 187 -16.44 -11.48 5.00
N VAL A 188 -15.64 -12.21 4.24
CA VAL A 188 -15.42 -13.65 4.45
C VAL A 188 -13.93 -13.95 4.65
N PRO A 189 -13.57 -15.08 5.27
CA PRO A 189 -12.17 -15.49 5.39
C PRO A 189 -11.50 -15.69 4.02
N PHE A 190 -10.23 -15.30 3.91
CA PHE A 190 -9.45 -15.42 2.67
C PHE A 190 -9.41 -16.84 2.09
N GLN A 191 -9.53 -17.88 2.91
CA GLN A 191 -9.56 -19.28 2.45
C GLN A 191 -10.69 -19.53 1.42
N GLN A 192 -11.79 -18.76 1.49
CA GLN A 192 -12.89 -18.85 0.54
C GLN A 192 -12.53 -18.27 -0.85
N PHE A 193 -11.55 -17.37 -0.93
CA PHE A 193 -11.14 -16.76 -2.20
C PHE A 193 -10.71 -17.81 -3.23
N ALA A 194 -9.87 -18.76 -2.81
CA ALA A 194 -9.38 -19.80 -3.71
C ALA A 194 -10.49 -20.76 -4.17
N SER A 195 -11.47 -21.07 -3.31
CA SER A 195 -12.62 -21.89 -3.70
C SER A 195 -13.52 -21.16 -4.69
N ASP A 196 -13.81 -19.88 -4.45
CA ASP A 196 -14.66 -19.07 -5.32
C ASP A 196 -14.00 -18.85 -6.68
N ALA A 197 -12.69 -18.57 -6.69
CA ALA A 197 -11.90 -18.43 -7.90
C ALA A 197 -11.90 -19.73 -8.73
N LYS A 198 -11.68 -20.88 -8.07
CA LYS A 198 -11.70 -22.19 -8.74
C LYS A 198 -13.09 -22.54 -9.30
N ALA A 199 -14.14 -22.19 -8.57
CA ALA A 199 -15.53 -22.44 -8.97
C ALA A 199 -16.02 -21.48 -10.07
N GLY A 200 -15.30 -20.39 -10.34
CA GLY A 200 -15.76 -19.36 -11.27
C GLY A 200 -16.89 -18.50 -10.70
N THR A 201 -16.94 -18.37 -9.38
CA THR A 201 -17.99 -17.66 -8.64
C THR A 201 -17.46 -16.41 -7.94
N LEU A 202 -16.29 -15.89 -8.33
CA LEU A 202 -15.84 -14.60 -7.83
C LEU A 202 -16.87 -13.53 -8.21
N PRO A 203 -17.21 -12.63 -7.27
CA PRO A 203 -18.14 -11.54 -7.54
C PRO A 203 -17.58 -10.56 -8.57
N LYS A 204 -18.45 -9.67 -9.06
CA LYS A 204 -18.05 -8.55 -9.93
C LYS A 204 -16.98 -7.64 -9.31
N TYR A 205 -16.97 -7.51 -7.99
CA TYR A 205 -15.93 -6.79 -7.24
C TYR A 205 -15.43 -7.61 -6.06
N SER A 206 -14.16 -8.01 -6.10
CA SER A 206 -13.48 -8.73 -5.02
C SER A 206 -12.45 -7.81 -4.37
N PHE A 207 -12.61 -7.53 -3.08
CA PHE A 207 -11.59 -6.83 -2.29
C PHE A 207 -10.81 -7.85 -1.47
N ILE A 208 -9.48 -7.73 -1.41
CA ILE A 208 -8.62 -8.71 -0.74
C ILE A 208 -7.76 -7.98 0.27
N GLU A 209 -7.86 -8.36 1.53
CA GLU A 209 -7.05 -7.80 2.62
C GLU A 209 -5.98 -8.82 3.02
N PRO A 210 -4.68 -8.48 2.97
CA PRO A 210 -3.62 -9.33 3.49
C PRO A 210 -3.65 -9.42 5.01
N ASP A 211 -2.87 -10.34 5.57
CA ASP A 211 -2.58 -10.33 7.00
C ASP A 211 -1.60 -9.20 7.32
N LEU A 212 -2.08 -8.14 7.96
CA LEU A 212 -1.29 -6.93 8.28
C LEU A 212 -0.18 -7.19 9.30
N SER A 213 -0.15 -8.37 9.92
CA SER A 213 0.96 -8.77 10.79
C SER A 213 2.07 -9.53 10.06
N LYS A 214 1.83 -9.96 8.81
CA LYS A 214 2.70 -10.95 8.13
C LYS A 214 2.91 -10.73 6.62
N ALA A 215 2.01 -10.03 5.94
CA ALA A 215 1.87 -10.14 4.49
C ALA A 215 1.46 -8.83 3.78
N ASP A 216 1.69 -7.68 4.41
CA ASP A 216 1.34 -6.34 3.90
C ASP A 216 2.47 -5.61 3.16
N TYR A 217 3.68 -6.17 3.13
CA TYR A 217 4.92 -5.54 2.61
C TYR A 217 5.53 -4.46 3.52
N HIS A 218 4.98 -4.23 4.72
CA HIS A 218 5.36 -3.12 5.60
C HIS A 218 6.76 -3.33 6.18
N PRO A 219 7.75 -2.44 5.95
CA PRO A 219 9.04 -2.52 6.61
C PRO A 219 8.91 -2.26 8.13
N PRO A 220 9.81 -2.75 9.00
CA PRO A 220 11.00 -3.53 8.70
C PRO A 220 10.71 -5.02 8.50
N SER A 221 9.44 -5.44 8.42
CA SER A 221 9.09 -6.84 8.22
C SER A 221 9.64 -7.35 6.88
N ASN A 222 9.96 -8.65 6.85
CA ASN A 222 10.41 -9.28 5.62
C ASN A 222 9.21 -9.42 4.67
N SER A 223 9.35 -8.86 3.47
CA SER A 223 8.30 -8.87 2.44
C SER A 223 8.00 -10.26 1.83
N ASN A 224 8.75 -11.31 2.19
CA ASN A 224 8.47 -12.69 1.77
C ASN A 224 7.02 -13.12 2.02
N GLY A 225 6.41 -12.69 3.13
CA GLY A 225 5.01 -13.02 3.42
C GLY A 225 4.04 -12.33 2.45
N GLY A 226 4.32 -11.08 2.09
CA GLY A 226 3.56 -10.34 1.09
C GLY A 226 3.74 -10.91 -0.32
N GLU A 227 4.95 -11.30 -0.68
CA GLU A 227 5.28 -11.98 -1.95
C GLU A 227 4.53 -13.32 -2.06
N ASP A 228 4.53 -14.12 -1.00
CA ASP A 228 3.78 -15.38 -0.95
C ASP A 228 2.27 -15.16 -1.03
N PHE A 229 1.75 -14.12 -0.36
CA PHE A 229 0.33 -13.77 -0.41
C PHE A 229 -0.08 -13.32 -1.82
N LEU A 230 0.66 -12.41 -2.43
CA LEU A 230 0.41 -11.94 -3.80
C LEU A 230 0.46 -13.11 -4.80
N ARG A 231 1.43 -14.01 -4.64
CA ARG A 231 1.53 -15.23 -5.45
C ARG A 231 0.30 -16.12 -5.31
N LYS A 232 -0.23 -16.31 -4.09
CA LYS A 232 -1.47 -17.08 -3.85
C LYS A 232 -2.67 -16.44 -4.52
N VAL A 233 -2.82 -15.11 -4.39
CA VAL A 233 -3.90 -14.36 -5.03
C VAL A 233 -3.83 -14.51 -6.55
N TYR A 234 -2.68 -14.20 -7.15
CA TYR A 234 -2.48 -14.31 -8.60
C TYR A 234 -2.79 -15.73 -9.11
N ASN A 235 -2.27 -16.76 -8.47
CA ASN A 235 -2.49 -18.15 -8.90
C ASN A 235 -3.96 -18.59 -8.77
N ALA A 236 -4.67 -18.12 -7.74
CA ALA A 236 -6.10 -18.40 -7.59
C ALA A 236 -6.89 -17.82 -8.76
N VAL A 237 -6.67 -16.54 -9.12
CA VAL A 237 -7.34 -15.91 -10.27
C VAL A 237 -6.91 -16.56 -11.58
N ARG A 238 -5.61 -16.79 -11.78
CA ARG A 238 -5.03 -17.33 -13.02
C ARG A 238 -5.47 -18.74 -13.36
N SER A 239 -5.76 -19.55 -12.35
CA SER A 239 -6.24 -20.94 -12.51
C SER A 239 -7.76 -21.04 -12.62
N GLY A 240 -8.50 -19.98 -12.27
CA GLY A 240 -9.96 -19.93 -12.34
C GLY A 240 -10.50 -19.76 -13.76
N PRO A 241 -11.75 -20.19 -14.03
CA PRO A 241 -12.38 -20.04 -15.34
C PRO A 241 -12.69 -18.57 -15.70
N GLN A 242 -12.68 -17.68 -14.71
CA GLN A 242 -12.92 -16.24 -14.91
C GLN A 242 -11.67 -15.46 -15.34
N TRP A 243 -10.46 -16.05 -15.34
CA TRP A 243 -9.18 -15.37 -15.60
C TRP A 243 -9.20 -14.36 -16.75
N LYS A 244 -9.73 -14.76 -17.93
CA LYS A 244 -9.75 -13.91 -19.13
C LYS A 244 -10.62 -12.67 -19.01
N ASN A 245 -11.51 -12.62 -18.02
CA ASN A 245 -12.47 -11.55 -17.78
C ASN A 245 -12.25 -10.86 -16.43
N THR A 246 -11.06 -11.00 -15.84
CA THR A 246 -10.71 -10.39 -14.54
C THR A 246 -9.61 -9.37 -14.73
N LEU A 247 -9.83 -8.17 -14.18
CA LEU A 247 -8.78 -7.20 -13.93
C LEU A 247 -8.32 -7.36 -12.47
N MET A 248 -7.05 -7.66 -12.26
CA MET A 248 -6.43 -7.67 -10.94
C MET A 248 -5.64 -6.38 -10.75
N LEU A 249 -5.98 -5.63 -9.72
CA LEU A 249 -5.29 -4.40 -9.33
C LEU A 249 -4.56 -4.66 -8.01
N VAL A 250 -3.27 -4.32 -7.96
CA VAL A 250 -2.46 -4.36 -6.75
C VAL A 250 -2.05 -2.92 -6.46
N THR A 251 -2.37 -2.45 -5.25
CA THR A 251 -2.05 -1.10 -4.77
C THR A 251 -1.67 -1.19 -3.30
N PHE A 252 -1.08 -0.11 -2.82
CA PHE A 252 -0.67 0.07 -1.43
C PHE A 252 -1.31 1.34 -0.88
N ASP A 253 -1.26 1.54 0.43
CA ASP A 253 -1.96 2.62 1.13
C ASP A 253 -1.07 3.79 1.55
N GLU A 254 0.24 3.60 1.72
CA GLU A 254 1.16 4.65 2.15
C GLU A 254 2.30 4.93 1.16
N HIS A 255 2.85 6.14 1.27
CA HIS A 255 3.99 6.56 0.46
C HIS A 255 5.26 6.12 1.15
N GLY A 256 6.28 5.75 0.39
CA GLY A 256 7.62 5.67 0.93
C GLY A 256 8.42 6.93 0.72
N ILE A 257 9.70 6.78 1.03
CA ILE A 257 10.74 7.78 0.80
C ILE A 257 10.97 7.97 -0.70
N LEU A 258 10.97 9.21 -1.19
CA LEU A 258 11.35 9.52 -2.58
C LEU A 258 12.85 9.30 -2.81
N LEU A 259 13.21 8.79 -3.98
CA LEU A 259 14.56 8.85 -4.55
C LEU A 259 14.60 9.93 -5.64
#